data_AF-T1JC91-F1
#
_entry.id   AF-T1JC91-F1
#
_cell.length_a   1.000
_cell.length_b   1.000
_cell.length_c   1.000
_cell.angle_alpha   90.00
_cell.angle_beta   90.00
_cell.angle_gamma   90.00
#
_symmetry.space_group_name_H-M   'P 1'
#
loop_
_entity.id
_entity.type
_entity.pdbx_description
1 polymer ?
#
loop_
_entity_poly.entity_id
_entity_poly.type
_entity_poly.pdbx_seq_one_letter_code
_entity_poly.pdbx_strand_id
1 'polypeptide(L)'
;MASVVLKTLSILLGLFFLFVGAMKLTPHISKDMHKDIRKGFIQYAKVFPLSQTLGFKVSSKVYRKCVGWAEVCCGFTLIFIPGFLKQVANLILLLMMLGAVYTHYAIGEKFERTAPSIVFTFMLACRFIIYVQDWQKRKEGLQIITKEEKVD
;
A
#
# COMPACT_ATOMS: atom_id res chain seq x y z
N MET A 1 15.23 13.44 13.49
CA MET A 1 14.70 13.95 12.20
C MET A 1 13.97 12.90 11.38
N ALA A 2 14.54 11.71 11.12
CA ALA A 2 13.89 10.64 10.34
C ALA A 2 12.50 10.21 10.88
N SER A 3 12.30 10.22 12.20
CA SER A 3 11.01 9.86 12.82
C SER A 3 9.86 10.81 12.45
N VAL A 4 10.13 12.11 12.31
CA VAL A 4 9.12 13.12 11.93
C VAL A 4 8.70 12.89 10.48
N VAL A 5 9.67 12.73 9.57
CA VAL A 5 9.41 12.46 8.15
C VAL A 5 8.58 11.20 7.97
N LEU A 6 8.94 10.10 8.66
CA LEU A 6 8.16 8.86 8.62
C LEU A 6 6.74 9.04 9.16
N LYS A 7 6.56 9.85 10.20
CA LYS A 7 5.23 10.13 10.78
C LYS A 7 4.39 10.94 9.80
N THR A 8 4.92 12.02 9.24
CA THR A 8 4.24 12.86 8.25
C THR A 8 3.89 12.07 6.99
N LEU A 9 4.84 11.30 6.43
CA LEU A 9 4.59 10.42 5.29
C LEU A 9 3.49 9.40 5.56
N SER A 10 3.48 8.80 6.76
CA SER A 10 2.45 7.82 7.11
C SER A 10 1.06 8.43 7.15
N ILE A 11 0.93 9.65 7.72
CA ILE A 11 -0.35 10.34 7.81
C ILE A 11 -0.83 10.75 6.43
N LEU A 12 0.06 11.35 5.61
CA LEU A 12 -0.27 11.79 4.25
C LEU A 12 -0.67 10.61 3.36
N LEU A 13 0.12 9.53 3.35
CA LEU A 13 -0.19 8.32 2.59
C LEU A 13 -1.47 7.65 3.10
N GLY A 14 -1.65 7.56 4.43
CA GLY A 14 -2.83 6.97 5.03
C GLY A 14 -4.11 7.71 4.64
N LEU A 15 -4.10 9.04 4.68
CA LEU A 15 -5.24 9.87 4.25
C LEU A 15 -5.52 9.69 2.75
N PHE A 16 -4.47 9.67 1.93
CA PHE A 16 -4.61 9.45 0.50
C PHE A 16 -5.23 8.08 0.18
N PHE A 17 -4.75 7.01 0.81
CA PHE A 17 -5.31 5.66 0.60
C PHE A 17 -6.72 5.51 1.14
N LEU A 18 -7.03 6.16 2.26
CA LEU A 18 -8.39 6.19 2.80
C LEU A 18 -9.34 6.89 1.82
N PHE A 19 -8.91 8.00 1.21
CA PHE A 19 -9.68 8.70 0.19
C PHE A 19 -9.86 7.85 -1.08
N VAL A 20 -8.78 7.33 -1.66
CA VAL A 20 -8.86 6.50 -2.88
C VAL A 20 -9.65 5.22 -2.68
N GLY A 21 -9.45 4.55 -1.54
CA GLY A 21 -10.24 3.37 -1.16
C GLY A 21 -11.72 3.70 -1.00
N ALA A 22 -12.06 4.83 -0.39
CA ALA A 22 -13.44 5.31 -0.29
C ALA A 22 -14.05 5.58 -1.68
N MET A 23 -13.29 6.15 -2.63
CA MET A 23 -13.75 6.32 -4.02
C MET A 23 -14.01 4.99 -4.72
N LYS A 24 -13.22 3.94 -4.41
CA LYS A 24 -13.44 2.59 -4.94
C LYS A 24 -14.69 1.95 -4.37
N LEU A 25 -15.06 2.23 -3.12
CA LEU A 25 -16.24 1.65 -2.46
C LEU A 25 -17.53 2.43 -2.78
N THR A 26 -17.46 3.76 -2.74
CA THR A 26 -18.63 4.63 -2.72
C THR A 26 -18.66 5.54 -3.97
N PRO A 27 -19.81 5.64 -4.67
CA PRO A 27 -19.95 6.51 -5.85
C PRO A 27 -20.17 7.99 -5.52
N HIS A 28 -20.17 8.36 -4.24
CA HIS A 28 -20.61 9.67 -3.75
C HIS A 28 -19.54 10.76 -3.88
N ILE A 29 -18.25 10.38 -4.02
CA ILE A 29 -17.15 11.34 -4.20
C ILE A 29 -17.11 11.88 -5.64
N SER A 30 -17.21 10.99 -6.64
CA SER A 30 -17.30 11.36 -8.07
C SER A 30 -17.88 10.21 -8.88
N LYS A 31 -18.99 10.47 -9.58
CA LYS A 31 -19.70 9.44 -10.38
C LYS A 31 -18.90 9.02 -11.60
N ASP A 32 -18.23 9.95 -12.26
CA ASP A 32 -17.46 9.68 -13.48
C ASP A 32 -16.20 8.88 -13.16
N MET A 33 -15.49 9.28 -12.10
CA MET A 33 -14.33 8.53 -11.63
C MET A 33 -14.71 7.14 -11.12
N HIS A 34 -15.85 6.98 -10.44
CA HIS A 34 -16.33 5.66 -10.02
C HIS A 34 -16.67 4.75 -11.21
N LYS A 35 -17.23 5.30 -12.30
CA LYS A 35 -17.48 4.55 -13.53
C LYS A 35 -16.16 4.11 -14.19
N ASP A 36 -15.16 4.99 -14.26
CA ASP A 36 -13.86 4.66 -14.87
C ASP A 36 -13.05 3.65 -14.06
N ILE A 37 -13.10 3.75 -12.73
CA ILE A 37 -12.57 2.74 -11.82
C ILE A 37 -13.27 1.40 -12.09
N ARG A 38 -14.61 1.37 -12.13
CA ARG A 38 -15.36 0.13 -12.38
C ARG A 38 -14.98 -0.51 -13.71
N LYS A 39 -14.80 0.29 -14.78
CA LYS A 39 -14.34 -0.20 -16.09
C LYS A 39 -12.92 -0.79 -16.00
N GLY A 40 -11.99 -0.10 -15.32
CA GLY A 40 -10.63 -0.59 -15.11
C GLY A 40 -10.60 -1.94 -14.39
N PHE A 41 -11.38 -2.10 -13.32
CA PHE A 41 -11.46 -3.36 -12.56
C PHE A 41 -11.99 -4.56 -13.37
N ILE A 42 -12.71 -4.34 -14.48
CA ILE A 42 -13.09 -5.40 -15.41
C ILE A 42 -11.88 -5.92 -16.19
N GLN A 43 -10.96 -5.02 -16.57
CA GLN A 43 -9.72 -5.38 -17.25
C GLN A 43 -8.70 -5.95 -16.25
N TYR A 44 -8.56 -5.35 -15.06
CA TYR A 44 -7.66 -5.83 -14.00
C TYR A 44 -7.97 -7.27 -13.59
N ALA A 45 -9.24 -7.64 -13.52
CA ALA A 45 -9.66 -9.01 -13.19
C ALA A 45 -9.22 -10.06 -14.23
N LYS A 46 -8.99 -9.67 -15.49
CA LYS A 46 -8.54 -10.58 -16.56
C LYS A 46 -7.05 -10.85 -16.51
N VAL A 47 -6.26 -9.87 -16.09
CA VAL A 47 -4.80 -9.94 -15.99
C VAL A 47 -4.34 -10.32 -14.58
N PHE A 48 -5.27 -10.74 -13.71
CA PHE A 48 -4.94 -11.07 -12.34
C PHE A 48 -4.17 -12.41 -12.32
N PRO A 49 -2.88 -12.41 -11.90
CA PRO A 49 -2.00 -13.58 -12.06
C PRO A 49 -2.50 -14.79 -11.27
N LEU A 50 -3.11 -14.54 -10.10
CA LEU A 50 -3.73 -15.59 -9.28
C LEU A 50 -4.99 -16.20 -9.91
N SER A 51 -5.70 -15.48 -10.79
CA SER A 51 -6.86 -16.06 -11.50
C SER A 51 -6.44 -17.01 -12.61
N GLN A 52 -5.30 -16.74 -13.26
CA GLN A 52 -4.72 -17.62 -14.26
C GLN A 52 -4.17 -18.90 -13.65
N THR A 53 -3.56 -18.83 -12.46
CA THR A 53 -3.00 -20.02 -11.81
C THR A 53 -4.04 -20.87 -11.08
N LEU A 54 -5.09 -20.26 -10.51
CA LEU A 54 -6.13 -20.97 -9.75
C LEU A 54 -7.37 -21.33 -10.58
N GLY A 55 -7.44 -20.96 -11.87
CA GLY A 55 -8.57 -21.23 -12.76
C GLY A 55 -9.90 -20.58 -12.34
N PHE A 56 -9.90 -19.75 -11.29
CA PHE A 56 -11.11 -19.15 -10.74
C PHE A 56 -11.36 -17.77 -11.34
N LYS A 57 -12.53 -17.58 -11.96
CA LYS A 57 -12.93 -16.31 -12.56
C LYS A 57 -13.26 -15.29 -11.47
N VAL A 58 -12.32 -14.38 -11.18
CA VAL A 58 -12.51 -13.35 -10.15
C VAL A 58 -13.56 -12.33 -10.61
N SER A 59 -14.66 -12.22 -9.86
CA SER A 59 -15.68 -11.20 -10.13
C SER A 59 -15.13 -9.79 -9.88
N SER A 60 -15.11 -8.94 -10.91
CA SER A 60 -14.61 -7.56 -10.82
C SER A 60 -15.31 -6.73 -9.74
N LYS A 61 -16.58 -7.05 -9.40
CA LYS A 61 -17.30 -6.39 -8.31
C LYS A 61 -16.69 -6.72 -6.95
N VAL A 62 -16.38 -8.00 -6.72
CA VAL A 62 -15.79 -8.48 -5.46
C VAL A 62 -14.35 -7.98 -5.35
N TYR A 63 -13.56 -8.10 -6.43
CA TYR A 63 -12.18 -7.63 -6.47
C TYR A 63 -12.06 -6.15 -6.10
N ARG A 64 -12.89 -5.28 -6.70
CA ARG A 64 -12.92 -3.85 -6.36
C ARG A 64 -13.28 -3.57 -4.90
N LYS A 65 -14.25 -4.29 -4.35
CA LYS A 65 -14.64 -4.14 -2.94
C LYS A 65 -13.52 -4.59 -2.01
N CYS A 66 -12.89 -5.74 -2.28
CA CYS A 66 -11.77 -6.24 -1.48
C CYS A 66 -10.60 -5.26 -1.50
N VAL A 67 -10.20 -4.78 -2.68
CA VAL A 67 -9.12 -3.79 -2.83
C VAL A 67 -9.49 -2.48 -2.11
N GLY A 68 -10.70 -1.97 -2.31
CA GLY A 68 -11.14 -0.73 -1.66
C GLY A 68 -11.17 -0.83 -0.14
N TRP A 69 -11.70 -1.92 0.42
CA TRP A 69 -11.71 -2.15 1.86
C TRP A 69 -10.30 -2.31 2.44
N ALA A 70 -9.43 -3.06 1.77
CA ALA A 70 -8.05 -3.23 2.20
C ALA A 70 -7.31 -1.88 2.25
N GLU A 71 -7.51 -1.01 1.25
CA GLU A 71 -6.92 0.34 1.23
C GLU A 71 -7.45 1.22 2.36
N VAL A 72 -8.75 1.20 2.61
CA VAL A 72 -9.36 1.99 3.71
C VAL A 72 -8.85 1.50 5.06
N CYS A 73 -8.87 0.19 5.32
CA CYS A 73 -8.42 -0.40 6.58
C CYS A 73 -6.92 -0.16 6.82
N CYS A 74 -6.08 -0.35 5.79
CA CYS A 74 -4.64 -0.13 5.92
C CYS A 74 -4.29 1.35 6.01
N GLY A 75 -4.99 2.22 5.25
CA GLY A 75 -4.85 3.67 5.33
C GLY A 75 -5.21 4.21 6.71
N PHE A 76 -6.32 3.73 7.28
CA PHE A 76 -6.72 4.03 8.65
C PHE A 76 -5.67 3.57 9.66
N THR A 77 -5.18 2.34 9.53
CA THR A 77 -4.11 1.79 10.39
C THR A 77 -2.83 2.64 10.31
N LEU A 78 -2.46 3.13 9.13
CA LEU A 78 -1.29 4.00 8.92
C LEU A 78 -1.39 5.36 9.64
N ILE A 79 -2.60 5.88 9.82
CA ILE A 79 -2.85 7.16 10.48
C ILE A 79 -2.86 6.96 12.01
N PHE A 80 -3.68 6.03 12.49
CA PHE A 80 -4.05 5.96 13.90
C PHE A 80 -3.20 5.01 14.74
N ILE A 81 -2.63 3.96 14.14
CA ILE A 81 -1.99 2.88 14.90
C ILE A 81 -0.46 3.00 14.79
N PRO A 82 0.26 3.27 15.90
CA PRO A 82 1.71 3.13 15.95
C PRO A 82 2.13 1.66 16.16
N GLY A 83 3.39 1.34 15.85
CA GLY A 83 3.99 0.02 16.13
C GLY A 83 3.98 -0.95 14.94
N PHE A 84 3.98 -2.25 15.25
CA PHE A 84 4.14 -3.33 14.26
C PHE A 84 2.99 -3.38 13.24
N LEU A 85 1.75 -3.20 13.69
CA LEU A 85 0.56 -3.19 12.82
C LEU A 85 0.65 -2.14 11.70
N LYS A 86 1.28 -1.00 11.99
CA LYS A 86 1.55 0.05 11.00
C LYS A 86 2.42 -0.45 9.85
N GLN A 87 3.38 -1.31 10.15
CA GLN A 87 4.32 -1.84 9.17
C GLN A 87 3.70 -2.95 8.35
N VAL A 88 2.86 -3.80 8.97
CA VAL A 88 2.04 -4.76 8.25
C VAL A 88 1.10 -4.04 7.28
N ALA A 89 0.39 -3.00 7.72
CA ALA A 89 -0.48 -2.20 6.85
C ALA A 89 0.29 -1.54 5.69
N ASN A 90 1.49 -1.00 5.97
CA ASN A 90 2.37 -0.45 4.93
C ASN A 90 2.80 -1.51 3.92
N LEU A 91 3.16 -2.71 4.38
CA LEU A 91 3.59 -3.81 3.52
C LEU A 91 2.44 -4.30 2.64
N ILE A 92 1.23 -4.44 3.20
CA ILE A 92 0.03 -4.80 2.44
C ILE A 92 -0.24 -3.76 1.35
N LEU A 93 -0.23 -2.46 1.69
CA LEU A 93 -0.43 -1.39 0.71
C LEU A 93 0.66 -1.38 -0.36
N LEU A 94 1.92 -1.64 0.01
CA LEU A 94 3.03 -1.72 -0.94
C LEU A 94 2.80 -2.86 -1.95
N LEU A 95 2.42 -4.05 -1.47
CA LEU A 95 2.10 -5.18 -2.34
C LEU A 95 0.92 -4.89 -3.26
N MET A 96 -0.11 -4.20 -2.74
CA MET A 96 -1.27 -3.79 -3.54
C MET A 96 -0.90 -2.78 -4.63
N MET A 97 -0.05 -1.79 -4.32
CA MET A 97 0.42 -0.81 -5.32
C MET A 97 1.32 -1.47 -6.37
N LEU A 98 2.20 -2.39 -5.97
CA LEU A 98 2.99 -3.20 -6.90
C LEU A 98 2.09 -4.02 -7.83
N GLY A 99 1.06 -4.67 -7.27
CA GLY A 99 0.05 -5.37 -8.06
C GLY A 99 -0.68 -4.45 -9.03
N ALA A 100 -1.03 -3.23 -8.59
CA ALA A 100 -1.63 -2.23 -9.46
C ALA A 100 -0.70 -1.84 -10.63
N VAL A 101 0.58 -1.55 -10.36
CA VAL A 101 1.59 -1.26 -11.39
C VAL A 101 1.70 -2.42 -12.39
N TYR A 102 1.76 -3.66 -11.90
CA TYR A 102 1.76 -4.84 -12.77
C TYR A 102 0.50 -4.92 -13.64
N THR A 103 -0.69 -4.73 -13.06
CA THR A 103 -1.93 -4.79 -13.86
C THR A 103 -2.02 -3.68 -14.90
N HIS A 104 -1.56 -2.46 -14.59
CA HIS A 104 -1.50 -1.37 -15.57
C HIS A 104 -0.51 -1.66 -16.69
N TYR A 105 0.65 -2.25 -16.35
CA TYR A 105 1.65 -2.69 -17.33
C TYR A 105 1.10 -3.79 -18.24
N ALA A 106 0.44 -4.80 -17.67
CA ALA A 106 -0.14 -5.92 -18.42
C ALA A 106 -1.29 -5.51 -19.37
N ILE A 107 -2.03 -4.44 -19.04
CA ILE A 107 -3.11 -3.91 -19.88
C ILE A 107 -2.59 -2.88 -20.90
N GLY A 108 -1.38 -2.36 -20.71
CA GLY A 108 -0.84 -1.30 -21.56
C GLY A 108 -1.55 0.04 -21.36
N GLU A 109 -1.95 0.39 -20.13
CA GLU A 109 -2.57 1.69 -19.86
C GLU A 109 -1.59 2.86 -20.05
N LYS A 110 -2.14 4.04 -20.35
CA LYS A 110 -1.36 5.28 -20.48
C LYS A 110 -0.58 5.57 -19.20
N PHE A 111 0.64 6.08 -19.37
CA PHE A 111 1.54 6.42 -18.26
C PHE A 111 0.89 7.34 -17.22
N GLU A 112 0.03 8.28 -17.62
CA GLU A 112 -0.71 9.18 -16.73
C GLU A 112 -1.55 8.46 -15.68
N ARG A 113 -2.10 7.28 -16.02
CA ARG A 113 -2.90 6.46 -15.10
C ARG A 113 -2.04 5.55 -14.21
N THR A 114 -0.85 5.18 -14.69
CA THR A 114 0.12 4.34 -13.98
C THR A 114 0.99 5.15 -13.01
N ALA A 115 1.25 6.42 -13.32
CA ALA A 115 2.15 7.30 -12.57
C ALA A 115 1.80 7.39 -11.07
N PRO A 116 0.53 7.57 -10.65
CA PRO A 116 0.19 7.59 -9.22
C PRO A 116 0.59 6.28 -8.51
N SER A 117 0.29 5.13 -9.11
CA SER A 117 0.62 3.81 -8.55
C SER A 117 2.13 3.62 -8.38
N ILE A 118 2.94 4.10 -9.34
CA ILE A 118 4.41 4.05 -9.25
C ILE A 118 4.91 4.96 -8.12
N VAL A 119 4.45 6.21 -8.07
CA VAL A 119 4.87 7.19 -7.06
C VAL A 119 4.54 6.67 -5.66
N PHE A 120 3.34 6.15 -5.43
CA PHE A 120 2.97 5.59 -4.13
C PHE A 120 3.74 4.31 -3.78
N THR A 121 4.04 3.47 -4.77
CA THR A 121 4.92 2.31 -4.57
C THR A 121 6.28 2.75 -4.06
N PHE A 122 6.91 3.72 -4.71
CA PHE A 122 8.20 4.26 -4.29
C PHE A 122 8.13 4.90 -2.89
N MET A 123 7.11 5.71 -2.61
CA MET A 123 6.96 6.35 -1.30
C MET A 123 6.79 5.31 -0.17
N LEU A 124 5.97 4.28 -0.37
CA LEU A 124 5.77 3.18 0.59
C LEU A 124 7.02 2.32 0.76
N ALA A 125 7.75 2.06 -0.33
CA ALA A 125 9.01 1.30 -0.32
C ALA A 125 10.10 2.07 0.43
N CYS A 126 10.30 3.36 0.12
CA CYS A 126 11.24 4.23 0.82
C CYS A 126 10.93 4.28 2.31
N ARG A 127 9.65 4.46 2.68
CA ARG A 127 9.20 4.42 4.07
C ARG A 127 9.54 3.09 4.75
N PHE A 128 9.31 1.97 4.06
CA PHE A 128 9.63 0.63 4.57
C PHE A 128 11.13 0.43 4.78
N ILE A 129 11.96 0.83 3.79
CA ILE A 129 13.42 0.71 3.86
C ILE A 129 13.97 1.52 5.04
N ILE A 130 13.54 2.78 5.21
CA ILE A 130 13.98 3.61 6.34
C ILE A 130 13.58 2.97 7.68
N TYR A 131 12.41 2.35 7.76
CA TYR A 131 12.01 1.61 8.97
C TYR A 131 12.93 0.41 9.25
N VAL A 132 13.26 -0.39 8.22
CA VAL A 132 14.18 -1.52 8.35
C VAL A 132 15.57 -1.04 8.80
N GLN A 133 16.08 0.05 8.23
CA GLN A 133 17.35 0.64 8.64
C GLN A 133 17.33 1.12 10.09
N ASP A 134 16.26 1.80 10.52
CA ASP A 134 16.11 2.24 11.91
C ASP A 134 16.03 1.05 12.89
N TRP A 135 15.35 -0.02 12.49
CA TRP A 135 15.27 -1.24 13.27
C TRP A 135 16.62 -1.96 13.40
N GLN A 136 17.43 -1.98 12.33
CA GLN A 136 18.79 -2.53 12.35
C GLN A 136 19.69 -1.74 13.32
N LYS A 137 19.70 -0.40 13.22
CA LYS A 137 20.48 0.46 14.12
C LYS A 137 20.13 0.27 15.60
N ARG A 138 18.83 0.12 15.91
CA ARG A 138 18.38 -0.16 17.29
C ARG A 138 18.91 -1.50 17.80
N LYS A 139 18.92 -2.53 16.95
CA LYS A 139 19.45 -3.86 17.31
C LYS A 139 20.96 -3.83 17.59
N GLU A 140 21.72 -3.13 16.75
CA GLU A 140 23.16 -2.98 16.94
C GLU A 140 23.48 -2.24 18.24
N GLY A 141 22.78 -1.14 18.54
CA GLY A 141 22.94 -0.41 19.80
C GLY A 141 22.65 -1.26 21.04
N LEU A 142 21.59 -2.08 21.01
CA LEU A 142 21.26 -3.00 22.10
C LEU A 142 22.35 -4.06 22.33
N GLN A 143 22.98 -4.56 21.26
CA GLN A 143 24.08 -5.52 21.38
C GLN A 143 25.35 -4.92 21.98
N ILE A 144 25.63 -3.63 21.74
CA ILE A 144 26.79 -2.93 22.31
C ILE A 144 26.59 -2.77 23.83
N ILE A 145 25.42 -2.29 24.26
CA ILE A 145 25.10 -2.11 25.69
C ILE A 145 25.18 -3.45 26.44
N THR A 146 24.64 -4.53 25.85
CA THR A 146 24.70 -5.88 26.46
C THR A 146 26.13 -6.42 26.54
N LYS A 147 27.05 -5.96 25.67
CA LYS A 147 28.46 -6.34 25.74
C LYS A 147 29.20 -5.56 26.83
N GLU A 148 28.92 -4.26 26.99
CA GLU A 148 29.52 -3.46 28.06
C GLU A 148 29.11 -3.97 29.45
N GLU A 149 27.83 -4.28 29.67
CA GLU A 149 27.32 -4.80 30.96
C GLU A 149 27.89 -6.19 31.33
N LYS A 150 28.47 -6.93 30.39
CA LYS A 150 29.13 -8.23 30.66
C LYS A 150 30.63 -8.12 30.92
N VAL A 151 31.21 -6.95 30.70
CA VAL A 151 32.65 -6.69 30.87
C VAL A 151 32.94 -6.05 32.23
N ASP A 152 31.93 -5.42 32.84
CA ASP A 152 31.93 -4.96 34.24
C ASP A 152 31.52 -6.08 35.23
#